data_AF-A0A377DGU2-F1
#
_entry.id   AF-A0A377DGU2-F1
#
_cell.length_a   1.000
_cell.length_b   1.000
_cell.length_c   1.000
_cell.angle_alpha   90.00
_cell.angle_beta   90.00
_cell.angle_gamma   90.00
#
_symmetry.space_group_name_H-M   'P 1'
#
loop_
_entity.id
_entity.type
_entity.pdbx_description
1 polymer ?
#
loop_
_entity_poly.entity_id
_entity_poly.type
_entity_poly.pdbx_seq_one_letter_code
_entity_poly.pdbx_strand_id
1 'polypeptide(L)'
;MLSQTGQPLPCADLWLGNAKATSELQQAQIVVQLGSSLTGKRLLQWQASCEPEEYWIVDDIEGRLDPAHHRGRRLIANIADWLELHPAEKRQPWCVEIPRLAEQAMQAVIACRDALAKRNWRIASATICLNRGNCLLVTAWWYV
;
A
#
# COMPACT_ATOMS: atom_id res chain seq x y z
N MET A 1 1.23 14.87 -8.29
CA MET A 1 1.50 15.30 -6.90
C MET A 1 1.16 14.09 -6.02
N LEU A 2 2.14 13.26 -5.68
CA LEU A 2 1.90 12.05 -4.88
C LEU A 2 1.67 12.48 -3.44
N SER A 3 0.48 12.18 -2.93
CA SER A 3 0.03 12.49 -1.57
C SER A 3 1.05 11.97 -0.55
N GLN A 4 1.86 12.86 0.01
CA GLN A 4 2.63 12.63 1.23
C GLN A 4 1.75 12.94 2.44
N THR A 5 0.58 12.32 2.53
CA THR A 5 -0.20 12.38 3.77
C THR A 5 0.31 11.27 4.69
N GLY A 6 0.43 11.57 5.98
CA GLY A 6 1.04 10.74 7.01
C GLY A 6 0.36 9.40 7.21
N GLN A 7 0.55 8.48 6.27
CA GLN A 7 0.11 7.11 6.35
C GLN A 7 0.88 6.46 7.50
N PRO A 8 0.21 6.08 8.60
CA PRO A 8 0.88 5.67 9.83
C PRO A 8 1.70 4.37 9.66
N LEU A 9 1.40 3.60 8.61
CA LEU A 9 2.05 2.32 8.30
C LEU A 9 2.39 2.27 6.79
N PRO A 10 3.50 2.91 6.36
CA PRO A 10 3.92 2.86 4.96
C PRO A 10 4.37 1.44 4.57
N CYS A 11 4.52 1.20 3.26
CA CYS A 11 5.10 -0.03 2.71
C CYS A 11 4.36 -1.32 3.11
N ALA A 12 3.02 -1.29 3.15
CA ALA A 12 2.16 -2.42 3.54
C ALA A 12 2.51 -3.74 2.84
N ASP A 13 2.71 -3.73 1.52
CA ASP A 13 3.12 -4.93 0.81
C ASP A 13 4.44 -5.53 1.33
N LEU A 14 5.38 -4.74 1.86
CA LEU A 14 6.64 -5.29 2.37
C LEU A 14 6.44 -5.98 3.73
N TRP A 15 5.79 -5.30 4.68
CA TRP A 15 5.65 -5.84 6.04
C TRP A 15 4.51 -6.87 6.18
N LEU A 16 3.48 -6.85 5.33
CA LEU A 16 2.42 -7.87 5.32
C LEU A 16 2.91 -9.28 4.97
N GLY A 17 4.08 -9.41 4.34
CA GLY A 17 4.69 -10.73 4.14
C GLY A 17 5.50 -11.24 5.33
N ASN A 18 5.55 -10.49 6.43
CA ASN A 18 6.18 -10.95 7.66
C ASN A 18 5.17 -11.73 8.51
N ALA A 19 5.52 -12.97 8.88
CA ALA A 19 4.66 -13.83 9.70
C ALA A 19 4.27 -13.21 11.04
N LYS A 20 5.11 -12.32 11.61
CA LYS A 20 4.76 -11.58 12.84
C LYS A 20 3.61 -10.61 12.62
N ALA A 21 3.60 -9.90 11.50
CA ALA A 21 2.52 -8.98 11.17
C ALA A 21 1.21 -9.74 10.96
N THR A 22 1.24 -10.86 10.23
CA THR A 22 0.03 -11.67 10.02
C THR A 22 -0.48 -12.29 11.32
N SER A 23 0.42 -12.72 12.22
CA SER A 23 0.04 -13.27 13.53
C SER A 23 -0.58 -12.22 14.45
N GLU A 24 -0.11 -10.97 14.39
CA GLU A 24 -0.72 -9.86 15.12
C GLU A 24 -2.09 -9.51 14.53
N LEU A 25 -2.21 -9.43 13.19
CA LEU A 25 -3.49 -9.16 12.51
C LEU A 25 -4.55 -10.24 12.74
N GLN A 26 -4.17 -11.48 13.04
CA GLN A 26 -5.12 -12.55 13.40
C GLN A 26 -5.87 -12.27 14.71
N GLN A 27 -5.38 -11.36 15.56
CA GLN A 27 -6.09 -10.95 16.78
C GLN A 27 -7.20 -9.92 16.49
N ALA A 28 -7.28 -9.42 15.26
CA ALA A 28 -8.32 -8.46 14.88
C ALA A 28 -9.69 -9.16 14.82
N GLN A 29 -10.60 -8.72 15.69
CA GLN A 29 -11.97 -9.25 15.74
C GLN A 29 -12.85 -8.67 14.64
N ILE A 30 -12.57 -7.43 14.21
CA ILE A 30 -13.31 -6.73 13.18
C ILE A 30 -12.34 -6.07 12.20
N VAL A 31 -12.67 -6.15 10.92
CA VAL A 31 -11.99 -5.39 9.86
C VAL A 31 -13.00 -4.42 9.24
N VAL A 32 -12.68 -3.13 9.28
CA VAL A 32 -13.49 -2.08 8.61
C VAL A 32 -12.69 -1.53 7.45
N GLN A 33 -13.10 -1.87 6.22
CA GLN A 33 -12.51 -1.40 4.98
C GLN A 33 -13.29 -0.20 4.46
N LEU A 34 -12.59 0.91 4.22
CA LEU A 34 -13.14 2.12 3.61
C LEU A 34 -12.66 2.18 2.14
N GLY A 35 -13.61 2.15 1.20
CA GLY A 35 -13.36 2.04 -0.24
C GLY A 35 -13.07 0.61 -0.72
N SER A 36 -13.05 0.40 -2.05
CA SER A 36 -12.93 -0.93 -2.65
C SER A 36 -11.69 -1.18 -3.52
N SER A 37 -10.96 -0.14 -3.92
CA SER A 37 -9.86 -0.25 -4.89
C SER A 37 -8.52 -0.62 -4.22
N LEU A 38 -8.45 -1.80 -3.61
CA LEU A 38 -7.21 -2.34 -3.06
C LEU A 38 -6.29 -2.83 -4.17
N THR A 39 -5.05 -2.33 -4.22
CA THR A 39 -4.09 -2.61 -5.31
C THR A 39 -2.86 -3.42 -4.88
N GLY A 40 -2.65 -3.60 -3.57
CA GLY A 40 -1.49 -4.32 -3.03
C GLY A 40 -1.67 -5.84 -3.10
N LYS A 41 -0.73 -6.55 -3.72
CA LYS A 41 -0.81 -8.02 -3.87
C LYS A 41 -0.89 -8.72 -2.52
N ARG A 42 -0.03 -8.36 -1.57
CA ARG A 42 -0.01 -8.98 -0.25
C ARG A 42 -1.17 -8.53 0.62
N LEU A 43 -1.70 -7.33 0.39
CA LEU A 43 -2.93 -6.88 1.02
C LEU A 43 -4.13 -7.72 0.57
N LEU A 44 -4.27 -7.97 -0.74
CA LEU A 44 -5.31 -8.84 -1.27
C LEU A 44 -5.15 -10.30 -0.78
N GLN A 45 -3.93 -10.79 -0.67
CA GLN A 45 -3.67 -12.12 -0.08
C GLN A 45 -4.04 -12.18 1.39
N TRP A 46 -3.68 -11.18 2.18
CA TRP A 46 -4.05 -11.09 3.59
C TRP A 46 -5.57 -11.03 3.74
N GLN A 47 -6.24 -10.16 2.96
CA GLN A 47 -7.70 -10.07 2.93
C GLN A 47 -8.33 -11.42 2.60
N ALA A 48 -7.80 -12.17 1.63
CA ALA A 48 -8.35 -13.48 1.29
C ALA A 48 -8.14 -14.57 2.38
N SER A 49 -7.24 -14.34 3.34
CA SER A 49 -6.89 -15.30 4.39
C SER A 49 -7.33 -14.91 5.80
N CYS A 50 -7.79 -13.69 6.02
CA CYS A 50 -8.15 -13.23 7.35
C CYS A 50 -9.54 -13.76 7.71
N GLU A 51 -9.73 -14.12 8.98
CA GLU A 51 -11.01 -14.66 9.47
C GLU A 51 -11.48 -13.86 10.68
N PRO A 52 -11.76 -12.54 10.54
CA PRO A 52 -12.33 -11.76 11.63
C PRO A 52 -13.77 -12.23 11.93
N GLU A 53 -14.27 -11.92 13.12
CA GLU A 53 -15.67 -12.18 13.47
C GLU A 53 -16.63 -11.39 12.57
N GLU A 54 -16.27 -10.14 12.23
CA GLU A 54 -16.99 -9.32 11.26
C GLU A 54 -16.05 -8.59 10.29
N TYR A 55 -16.39 -8.61 9.00
CA TYR A 55 -15.72 -7.82 7.95
C TYR A 55 -16.70 -6.81 7.34
N TRP A 56 -16.41 -5.52 7.48
CA TRP A 56 -17.26 -4.43 7.02
C TRP A 56 -16.61 -3.71 5.85
N ILE A 57 -17.39 -3.49 4.79
CA ILE A 57 -16.95 -2.68 3.64
C ILE A 57 -17.87 -1.47 3.51
N VAL A 58 -17.31 -0.28 3.70
CA VAL A 58 -17.96 1.02 3.49
C VAL A 58 -17.44 1.61 2.18
N ASP A 59 -18.34 1.85 1.25
CA ASP A 59 -18.01 2.39 -0.06
C ASP A 59 -19.29 2.92 -0.71
N ASP A 60 -19.19 3.95 -1.56
CA ASP A 60 -20.34 4.57 -2.22
C ASP A 60 -20.77 3.82 -3.50
N ILE A 61 -19.92 2.93 -4.00
CA ILE A 61 -20.18 2.15 -5.21
C ILE A 61 -21.05 0.91 -4.93
N GLU A 62 -22.11 0.74 -5.71
CA GLU A 62 -22.94 -0.47 -5.71
C GLU A 62 -22.22 -1.65 -6.38
N GLY A 63 -22.19 -2.82 -5.72
CA GLY A 63 -21.57 -4.03 -6.27
C GLY A 63 -21.01 -4.97 -5.19
N ARG A 64 -20.67 -6.20 -5.60
CA ARG A 64 -19.97 -7.16 -4.73
C ARG A 64 -18.49 -6.78 -4.69
N LEU A 65 -18.03 -6.32 -3.53
CA LEU A 65 -16.67 -5.80 -3.33
C LEU A 65 -15.79 -6.71 -2.46
N ASP A 66 -16.37 -7.73 -1.82
CA ASP A 66 -15.59 -8.75 -1.11
C ASP A 66 -15.40 -10.01 -1.97
N PRO A 67 -14.19 -10.25 -2.50
CA PRO A 67 -13.89 -11.48 -3.23
C PRO A 67 -13.75 -12.71 -2.32
N ALA A 68 -13.59 -12.52 -1.00
CA ALA A 68 -13.30 -13.58 -0.04
C ALA A 68 -14.51 -14.03 0.79
N HIS A 69 -15.69 -13.44 0.56
CA HIS A 69 -16.97 -13.85 1.14
C HIS A 69 -16.98 -13.90 2.69
N HIS A 70 -16.34 -12.93 3.33
CA HIS A 70 -16.32 -12.85 4.78
C HIS A 70 -17.72 -12.65 5.35
N ARG A 71 -17.89 -13.16 6.58
CA ARG A 71 -19.07 -12.83 7.38
C ARG A 71 -18.97 -11.36 7.81
N GLY A 72 -20.02 -10.58 7.53
CA GLY A 72 -20.05 -9.18 7.95
C GLY A 72 -21.07 -8.35 7.19
N ARG A 73 -20.72 -7.09 6.92
CA ARG A 73 -21.66 -6.08 6.44
C ARG A 73 -21.12 -5.33 5.24
N ARG A 74 -22.00 -5.05 4.28
CA ARG A 74 -21.75 -4.10 3.20
C ARG A 74 -22.57 -2.84 3.47
N LEU A 75 -21.89 -1.71 3.62
CA LEU A 75 -22.49 -0.41 3.96
C LEU A 75 -22.32 0.56 2.79
N ILE A 76 -23.40 0.80 2.05
CA ILE A 76 -23.41 1.74 0.92
C ILE A 76 -23.60 3.14 1.49
N ALA A 77 -22.52 3.90 1.55
CA ALA A 77 -22.52 5.26 2.09
C ALA A 77 -21.30 6.03 1.58
N ASN A 78 -21.42 7.35 1.50
CA ASN A 78 -20.25 8.21 1.38
C ASN A 78 -19.36 8.01 2.62
N ILE A 79 -18.05 7.87 2.41
CA ILE A 79 -17.10 7.57 3.49
C ILE A 79 -17.05 8.70 4.52
N ALA A 80 -17.14 9.97 4.10
CA ALA A 80 -17.11 11.11 5.02
C ALA A 80 -18.33 11.12 5.93
N ASP A 81 -19.54 11.02 5.36
CA ASP A 81 -20.80 10.98 6.11
C ASP A 81 -20.84 9.78 7.08
N TRP A 82 -20.33 8.63 6.62
CA TRP A 82 -20.26 7.44 7.47
C TRP A 82 -19.35 7.64 8.69
N LEU A 83 -18.20 8.29 8.52
CA LEU A 83 -17.26 8.60 9.61
C LEU A 83 -17.85 9.62 10.61
N GLU A 84 -18.66 10.57 10.14
CA GLU A 84 -19.35 11.52 11.03
C GLU A 84 -20.39 10.82 11.91
N LEU A 85 -21.11 9.83 11.36
CA LEU A 85 -22.08 9.02 12.11
C LEU A 85 -21.44 7.97 13.02
N HIS A 86 -20.18 7.60 12.76
CA HIS A 86 -19.43 6.59 13.52
C HIS A 86 -18.11 7.20 14.04
N PRO A 87 -18.18 8.20 14.94
CA PRO A 87 -16.99 8.89 15.41
C PRO A 87 -16.06 7.95 16.17
N ALA A 88 -14.76 8.03 15.88
CA ALA A 88 -13.75 7.24 16.55
C ALA A 88 -13.51 7.76 17.98
N GLU A 89 -13.62 6.88 18.96
CA GLU A 89 -13.14 7.14 20.31
C GLU A 89 -11.63 6.92 20.40
N LYS A 90 -10.92 7.81 21.08
CA LYS A 90 -9.48 7.65 21.29
C LYS A 90 -9.22 6.47 22.22
N ARG A 91 -8.63 5.40 21.69
CA ARG A 91 -8.25 4.19 22.42
C ARG A 91 -6.75 3.94 22.32
N GLN A 92 -6.21 3.13 23.23
CA GLN A 92 -4.82 2.70 23.14
C GLN A 92 -4.64 1.81 21.90
N PRO A 93 -3.61 2.04 21.07
CA PRO A 93 -3.27 1.13 19.97
C PRO A 93 -2.97 -0.27 20.53
N TRP A 94 -3.47 -1.30 19.87
CA TRP A 94 -3.29 -2.69 20.30
C TRP A 94 -2.12 -3.39 19.57
N CYS A 95 -1.79 -2.96 18.35
CA CYS A 95 -0.66 -3.49 17.59
C CYS A 95 0.68 -2.99 18.15
N VAL A 96 1.61 -3.92 18.36
CA VAL A 96 2.96 -3.68 18.88
C VAL A 96 4.02 -3.93 17.81
N GLU A 97 3.91 -5.00 17.03
CA GLU A 97 4.94 -5.41 16.07
C GLU A 97 4.80 -4.66 14.72
N ILE A 98 3.58 -4.46 14.23
CA ILE A 98 3.31 -3.84 12.93
C ILE A 98 3.93 -2.43 12.78
N PRO A 99 3.83 -1.51 13.77
CA PRO A 99 4.48 -0.21 13.66
C PRO A 99 5.99 -0.30 13.46
N ARG A 100 6.65 -1.20 14.21
CA ARG A 100 8.09 -1.45 14.10
C ARG A 100 8.45 -2.03 12.72
N LEU A 101 7.66 -2.97 12.22
CA LEU A 101 7.89 -3.57 10.90
C LEU A 101 7.69 -2.57 9.76
N ALA A 102 6.71 -1.69 9.88
CA ALA A 102 6.49 -0.62 8.90
C ALA A 102 7.65 0.38 8.87
N GLU A 103 8.17 0.75 10.05
CA GLU A 103 9.37 1.61 10.15
C GLU A 103 10.59 0.94 9.49
N GLN A 104 10.85 -0.34 9.80
CA GLN A 104 11.94 -1.09 9.20
C GLN A 104 11.81 -1.20 7.68
N ALA A 105 10.60 -1.45 7.17
CA ALA A 105 10.33 -1.49 5.74
C ALA A 105 10.63 -0.14 5.08
N MET A 106 10.19 0.96 5.70
CA MET A 106 10.45 2.32 5.20
C MET A 106 11.94 2.65 5.21
N GLN A 107 12.66 2.32 6.28
CA GLN A 107 14.11 2.51 6.37
C GLN A 107 14.86 1.71 5.28
N ALA A 108 14.44 0.47 5.00
CA ALA A 108 15.02 -0.33 3.94
C ALA A 108 14.78 0.28 2.55
N VAL A 109 13.58 0.84 2.30
CA VAL A 109 13.27 1.55 1.05
C VAL A 109 14.14 2.79 0.89
N ILE A 110 14.28 3.59 1.96
CA ILE A 110 15.14 4.79 1.95
C ILE A 110 16.60 4.39 1.70
N ALA A 111 17.12 3.39 2.42
CA ALA A 111 18.50 2.93 2.25
C ALA A 111 18.76 2.38 0.84
N CYS A 112 17.82 1.63 0.27
CA CYS A 112 17.91 1.12 -1.10
C CYS A 112 17.90 2.27 -2.12
N ARG A 113 16.98 3.24 -1.95
CA ARG A 113 16.92 4.45 -2.77
C ARG A 113 18.23 5.22 -2.73
N ASP A 114 18.79 5.42 -1.54
CA ASP A 114 20.03 6.17 -1.37
C ASP A 114 21.24 5.40 -1.91
N ALA A 115 21.27 4.07 -1.78
CA ALA A 115 22.30 3.23 -2.39
C ALA A 115 22.22 3.26 -3.93
N LEU A 116 21.01 3.26 -4.49
CA LEU A 116 20.79 3.44 -5.93
C LEU A 116 21.21 4.84 -6.37
N ALA A 117 20.90 5.88 -5.60
CA ALA A 117 21.31 7.26 -5.92
C ALA A 117 22.84 7.47 -5.81
N LYS A 118 23.52 6.72 -4.93
CA LYS A 118 24.99 6.75 -4.76
C LYS A 118 25.74 5.90 -5.77
N ARG A 119 25.06 4.97 -6.48
CA ARG A 119 25.66 4.31 -7.64
C ARG A 119 25.82 5.37 -8.72
N ASN A 120 27.03 5.57 -9.22
CA ASN A 120 27.41 6.68 -10.09
C ASN A 120 26.89 6.45 -11.53
N TRP A 121 25.57 6.38 -11.71
CA TRP A 121 24.94 6.23 -13.03
C TRP A 121 25.20 7.49 -13.86
N ARG A 122 26.08 7.39 -14.86
CA ARG A 122 26.24 8.45 -15.86
C ARG A 122 25.26 8.19 -16.99
N ILE A 123 24.37 9.14 -17.22
CA ILE A 123 23.50 9.12 -18.40
C ILE A 123 24.33 9.62 -19.58
N ALA A 124 24.55 8.75 -20.57
CA ALA A 124 25.08 9.15 -21.87
C ALA A 124 23.92 9.09 -22.88
N SER A 125 23.42 10.26 -23.25
CA SER A 125 22.48 10.39 -24.36
C SER A 125 23.29 10.64 -25.63
N ALA A 126 23.22 9.72 -26.58
CA ALA A 126 23.77 9.93 -27.92
C ALA A 126 22.62 10.21 -28.89
N THR A 127 22.68 11.35 -29.58
CA THR A 127 21.75 11.68 -30.65
C THR A 127 22.32 11.14 -31.95
N ILE A 128 21.69 10.11 -32.52
CA ILE A 128 22.06 9.58 -33.83
C ILE A 128 21.17 10.27 -34.86
N CYS A 129 21.76 11.13 -35.68
CA CYS A 129 21.08 11.79 -36.80
C CYS A 129 21.04 10.82 -37.99
N LEU A 130 19.88 10.27 -38.32
CA LEU A 130 19.73 9.29 -39.41
C LEU A 130 19.43 9.94 -40.77
N ASN A 131 18.92 11.18 -40.82
CA ASN A 131 18.92 12.06 -42.00
C ASN A 131 18.40 13.48 -41.67
N ARG A 132 18.47 14.43 -42.64
CA ARG A 132 17.99 15.83 -42.51
C ARG A 132 16.54 15.90 -42.03
N GLY A 133 16.36 15.93 -40.71
CA GLY A 133 15.06 16.05 -40.04
C GLY A 133 14.69 14.90 -39.09
N ASN A 134 15.48 13.83 -38.97
CA ASN A 134 15.16 12.73 -38.05
C ASN A 134 16.35 12.34 -37.17
N CYS A 135 16.22 12.62 -35.86
CA CYS A 135 17.20 12.30 -34.83
C CYS A 135 16.59 11.26 -33.88
N LEU A 136 17.28 10.12 -33.68
CA LEU A 136 16.94 9.19 -32.62
C LEU A 136 17.78 9.51 -31.39
N LEU A 137 17.11 9.77 -30.27
CA LEU A 137 17.76 9.87 -28.96
C LEU A 137 17.91 8.46 -28.41
N VAL A 138 19.13 7.94 -28.38
CA VAL A 138 19.42 6.67 -27.72
C VAL A 138 20.01 6.98 -26.35
N THR A 139 19.30 6.58 -25.31
CA THR A 139 19.80 6.63 -23.93
C THR A 139 20.39 5.27 -23.58
N ALA A 140 21.71 5.23 -23.41
CA ALA A 140 22.40 4.02 -22.96
C ALA A 140 22.71 4.14 -21.46
N TRP A 141 22.45 3.06 -20.74
CA TRP A 141 22.71 2.93 -19.31
C TRP A 141 23.91 2.01 -19.14
N TRP A 142 25.02 2.50 -18.58
CA TRP A 142 26.17 1.64 -18.26
C TRP A 142 26.73 1.93 -16.87
N TYR A 143 27.24 0.86 -16.26
CA TYR A 143 27.92 0.86 -14.97
C TYR A 143 29.35 1.37 -15.14
N VAL A 144 29.81 2.27 -14.27
CA VAL A 144 31.24 2.68 -14.17
C VAL A 144 31.90 1.90 -13.06
#